data_AF-A0A9E4BIT3-F1
#
_entry.id   AF-A0A9E4BIT3-F1
#
_cell.length_a   1.000
_cell.length_b   1.000
_cell.length_c   1.000
_cell.angle_alpha   90.00
_cell.angle_beta   90.00
_cell.angle_gamma   90.00
#
_symmetry.space_group_name_H-M   'P 1'
#
loop_
_entity.id
_entity.type
_entity.pdbx_description
1 polymer ?
#
loop_
_entity_poly.entity_id
_entity_poly.type
_entity_poly.pdbx_seq_one_letter_code
_entity_poly.pdbx_strand_id
1 'polypeptide(L)'
;MIKDTDILQDTYEPGEYDPALYKHARIAKCVDGFENVSDEHIAQFHAQGFLPIQSAYSSAQINDGMAAVKELIAGQNREFQGVQFERGRAKQVKQSAGHARELLVRKLTRFVGFDPRLDAFGEDP
;
A
#
# COMPACT_ATOMS: atom_id res chain seq x y z
N MET A 1 21.62 -16.68 2.64
CA MET A 1 22.22 -15.35 2.45
C MET A 1 21.61 -14.76 1.18
N ILE A 2 20.87 -13.65 1.26
CA ILE A 2 20.22 -12.99 0.11
C ILE A 2 21.30 -12.26 -0.70
N LYS A 3 21.45 -12.55 -1.99
CA LYS A 3 22.43 -11.88 -2.86
C LYS A 3 21.98 -10.43 -3.16
N ASP A 4 22.89 -9.53 -3.50
CA ASP A 4 22.51 -8.14 -3.89
C ASP A 4 21.54 -8.11 -5.09
N THR A 5 21.63 -9.10 -5.97
CA THR A 5 20.75 -9.29 -7.13
C THR A 5 19.31 -9.69 -6.78
N ASP A 6 19.01 -10.00 -5.52
CA ASP A 6 17.68 -10.46 -5.09
C ASP A 6 16.83 -9.33 -4.47
N ILE A 7 17.40 -8.12 -4.28
CA ILE A 7 16.67 -6.98 -3.72
C ILE A 7 16.18 -6.09 -4.87
N LEU A 8 14.88 -6.12 -5.12
CA LEU A 8 14.25 -5.19 -6.05
C LEU A 8 14.32 -3.78 -5.48
N GLN A 9 15.00 -2.87 -6.18
CA GLN A 9 15.14 -1.48 -5.77
C GLN A 9 14.34 -0.55 -6.69
N ASP A 10 14.01 0.63 -6.15
CA ASP A 10 13.55 1.75 -6.96
C ASP A 10 14.64 2.19 -7.96
N THR A 11 14.21 2.46 -9.19
CA THR A 11 15.05 2.92 -10.30
C THR A 11 14.68 4.33 -10.75
N TYR A 12 13.61 4.93 -10.20
CA TYR A 12 13.22 6.29 -10.53
C TYR A 12 14.21 7.31 -9.96
N GLU A 13 14.39 8.40 -10.69
CA GLU A 13 15.20 9.54 -10.25
C GLU A 13 14.28 10.63 -9.69
N PRO A 14 14.73 11.40 -8.68
CA PRO A 14 13.98 12.57 -8.22
C PRO A 14 13.77 13.53 -9.39
N GLY A 15 12.51 13.78 -9.73
CA GLY A 15 12.11 14.79 -10.70
C GLY A 15 11.75 16.10 -10.02
N GLU A 16 11.85 17.21 -10.75
CA GLU A 16 11.20 18.45 -10.34
C GLU A 16 9.68 18.26 -10.36
N TYR A 17 9.01 18.82 -9.35
CA TYR A 17 7.56 18.85 -9.27
C TYR A 17 7.12 20.23 -8.82
N ASP A 18 5.92 20.64 -9.21
CA ASP A 18 5.31 21.88 -8.71
C ASP A 18 4.83 21.65 -7.26
N PRO A 19 5.39 22.34 -6.25
CA PRO A 19 4.98 22.18 -4.85
C PRO A 19 3.51 22.52 -4.61
N ALA A 20 2.87 23.28 -5.50
CA ALA A 20 1.45 23.59 -5.42
C ALA A 20 0.57 22.34 -5.58
N LEU A 21 1.04 21.27 -6.24
CA LEU A 21 0.31 20.01 -6.42
C LEU A 21 0.05 19.27 -5.10
N TYR A 22 0.81 19.58 -4.05
CA TYR A 22 0.70 18.93 -2.74
C TYR A 22 0.03 19.81 -1.67
N LYS A 23 -0.53 20.97 -2.07
CA LYS A 23 -1.33 21.80 -1.16
C LYS A 23 -2.75 21.24 -1.07
N HIS A 24 -3.16 20.83 0.12
CA HIS A 24 -4.56 20.46 0.35
C HIS A 24 -5.44 21.70 0.41
N ALA A 25 -6.62 21.65 -0.20
CA ALA A 25 -7.59 22.75 -0.19
C ALA A 25 -8.70 22.56 0.86
N ARG A 26 -9.14 21.31 1.06
CA ARG A 26 -10.24 20.95 1.97
C ARG A 26 -10.18 19.48 2.37
N ILE A 27 -10.87 19.13 3.44
CA ILE A 27 -11.17 17.74 3.80
C ILE A 27 -12.42 17.32 3.02
N ALA A 28 -12.37 16.17 2.34
CA ALA A 28 -13.51 15.65 1.60
C ALA A 28 -14.51 14.98 2.55
N LYS A 29 -15.82 15.08 2.23
CA LYS A 29 -16.87 14.38 2.98
C LYS A 29 -16.88 12.91 2.57
N CYS A 30 -16.85 12.02 3.55
CA CYS A 30 -16.84 10.57 3.33
C CYS A 30 -18.24 9.96 3.32
N VAL A 31 -18.40 8.89 2.54
CA VAL A 31 -19.49 7.92 2.70
C VAL A 31 -19.10 6.96 3.83
N ASP A 32 -20.02 6.62 4.72
CA ASP A 32 -19.77 5.67 5.81
C ASP A 32 -20.11 4.25 5.33
N GLY A 33 -19.10 3.43 5.04
CA GLY A 33 -19.30 2.06 4.54
C GLY A 33 -19.64 1.97 3.05
N PHE A 34 -19.34 0.82 2.44
CA PHE A 34 -19.62 0.54 1.03
C PHE A 34 -21.11 0.42 0.74
N GLU A 35 -21.88 -0.09 1.71
CA GLU A 35 -23.32 -0.31 1.60
C GLU A 35 -24.13 0.99 1.47
N ASN A 36 -23.54 2.14 1.82
CA ASN A 36 -24.18 3.45 1.74
C ASN A 36 -23.77 4.24 0.48
N VAL A 37 -23.02 3.61 -0.44
CA VAL A 37 -22.73 4.20 -1.75
C VAL A 37 -24.03 4.23 -2.57
N SER A 38 -24.34 5.40 -3.13
CA SER A 38 -25.55 5.66 -3.91
C SER A 38 -25.18 6.11 -5.32
N ASP A 39 -26.15 6.17 -6.23
CA ASP A 39 -25.95 6.70 -7.58
C ASP A 39 -25.41 8.14 -7.57
N GLU A 40 -25.79 8.95 -6.57
CA GLU A 40 -25.25 10.30 -6.39
C GLU A 40 -23.75 10.26 -6.04
N HIS A 41 -23.33 9.34 -5.18
CA HIS A 41 -21.92 9.14 -4.85
C HIS A 41 -21.12 8.62 -6.06
N ILE A 42 -21.71 7.77 -6.91
CA ILE A 42 -21.07 7.31 -8.16
C ILE A 42 -20.92 8.48 -9.14
N ALA A 43 -21.95 9.32 -9.30
CA ALA A 43 -21.87 10.52 -10.11
C ALA A 43 -20.79 11.49 -9.58
N GLN A 44 -20.69 11.62 -8.25
CA GLN A 44 -19.62 12.39 -7.60
C GLN A 44 -18.23 11.84 -7.93
N PHE A 45 -18.04 10.52 -7.87
CA PHE A 45 -16.78 9.87 -8.24
C PHE A 45 -16.36 10.23 -9.66
N HIS A 46 -17.27 10.12 -10.63
CA HIS A 46 -16.97 10.47 -12.02
C HIS A 46 -16.70 11.98 -12.21
N ALA A 47 -17.39 12.85 -11.47
CA ALA A 47 -17.21 14.29 -11.56
C ALA A 47 -15.92 14.79 -10.89
N GLN A 48 -15.52 14.17 -9.78
CA GLN A 48 -14.40 14.63 -8.94
C GLN A 48 -13.12 13.81 -9.14
N GLY A 49 -13.21 12.63 -9.76
CA GLY A 49 -12.11 11.68 -9.94
C GLY A 49 -11.78 10.84 -8.69
N PHE A 50 -12.56 10.98 -7.62
CA PHE A 50 -12.40 10.19 -6.39
C PHE A 50 -13.68 10.20 -5.54
N LEU A 51 -13.81 9.20 -4.66
CA LEU A 51 -14.86 9.10 -3.65
C LEU A 51 -14.25 8.53 -2.36
N PRO A 52 -14.19 9.29 -1.27
CA PRO A 52 -13.66 8.79 -0.01
C PRO A 52 -14.74 8.00 0.75
N ILE A 53 -14.39 6.81 1.20
CA ILE A 53 -15.25 5.93 2.01
C ILE A 53 -14.54 5.71 3.34
N GLN A 54 -15.21 6.07 4.44
CA GLN A 54 -14.76 5.76 5.79
C GLN A 54 -15.40 4.44 6.23
N SER A 55 -14.84 3.78 7.25
CA SER A 55 -15.39 2.52 7.78
C SER A 55 -15.56 1.41 6.73
N ALA A 56 -14.85 1.49 5.60
CA ALA A 56 -14.87 0.51 4.51
C ALA A 56 -14.50 -0.90 4.98
N TYR A 57 -13.64 -1.00 5.99
CA TYR A 57 -13.23 -2.25 6.61
C TYR A 57 -13.26 -2.11 8.14
N SER A 58 -13.54 -3.22 8.82
CA SER A 58 -13.48 -3.27 10.29
C SER A 58 -12.06 -3.09 10.80
N SER A 59 -11.91 -2.66 12.05
CA SER A 59 -10.59 -2.56 12.69
C SER A 59 -9.84 -3.89 12.73
N ALA A 60 -10.56 -5.01 12.82
CA ALA A 60 -9.96 -6.35 12.76
C ALA A 60 -9.34 -6.62 11.39
N GLN A 61 -10.09 -6.40 10.30
CA GLN A 61 -9.58 -6.55 8.93
C GLN A 61 -8.38 -5.64 8.67
N ILE A 62 -8.43 -4.38 9.13
CA ILE A 62 -7.30 -3.45 8.99
C ILE A 62 -6.06 -3.98 9.71
N ASN A 63 -6.20 -4.44 10.96
CA ASN A 63 -5.09 -4.97 11.74
C ASN A 63 -4.51 -6.25 11.11
N ASP A 64 -5.37 -7.13 10.62
CA ASP A 64 -4.96 -8.37 9.94
C ASP A 64 -4.21 -8.07 8.63
N GLY A 65 -4.70 -7.11 7.83
CA GLY A 65 -4.03 -6.65 6.62
C GLY A 65 -2.67 -6.00 6.91
N MET A 66 -2.59 -5.18 7.96
CA MET A 66 -1.32 -4.60 8.40
C MET A 66 -0.33 -5.67 8.84
N ALA A 67 -0.77 -6.70 9.56
CA ALA A 67 0.07 -7.82 9.97
C ALA A 67 0.58 -8.59 8.74
N ALA A 68 -0.30 -8.95 7.81
CA ALA A 68 0.06 -9.63 6.57
C ALA A 68 1.09 -8.85 5.75
N VAL A 69 0.90 -7.53 5.56
CA VAL A 69 1.87 -6.67 4.88
C VAL A 69 3.25 -6.72 5.54
N LYS A 70 3.32 -6.66 6.88
CA LYS A 70 4.59 -6.73 7.62
C LYS A 70 5.26 -8.08 7.48
N GLU A 71 4.50 -9.17 7.51
CA GLU A 71 5.01 -10.53 7.32
C GLU A 71 5.54 -10.75 5.90
N LEU A 72 4.86 -10.20 4.88
CA LEU A 72 5.35 -10.19 3.50
C LEU A 72 6.66 -9.39 3.36
N ILE A 73 6.75 -8.19 3.97
CA ILE A 73 7.99 -7.38 3.98
C ILE A 73 9.14 -8.12 4.67
N ALA A 74 8.83 -8.86 5.74
CA ALA A 74 9.79 -9.68 6.47
C ALA A 74 10.23 -10.94 5.70
N GLY A 75 9.59 -11.24 4.56
CA GLY A 75 9.93 -12.40 3.72
C GLY A 75 9.45 -13.73 4.30
N GLN A 76 8.36 -13.73 5.09
CA GLN A 76 7.79 -14.96 5.65
C GLN A 76 7.17 -15.85 4.58
N ASN A 77 6.58 -15.25 3.54
CA ASN A 77 6.22 -15.96 2.31
C ASN A 77 7.40 -15.86 1.32
N ARG A 78 8.08 -16.98 1.05
CA ARG A 78 9.25 -17.04 0.15
C ARG A 78 8.90 -16.91 -1.32
N GLU A 79 7.65 -17.21 -1.70
CA GLU A 79 7.18 -17.09 -3.07
C GLU A 79 6.86 -15.64 -3.43
N PHE A 80 6.60 -14.80 -2.41
CA PHE A 80 6.32 -13.40 -2.63
C PHE A 80 7.60 -12.59 -2.92
N GLN A 81 7.64 -11.96 -4.09
CA GLN A 81 8.76 -11.12 -4.55
C GLN A 81 8.31 -9.68 -4.87
N GLY A 82 7.12 -9.28 -4.40
CA GLY A 82 6.49 -8.01 -4.76
C GLY A 82 6.93 -6.78 -3.94
N VAL A 83 7.97 -6.92 -3.11
CA VAL A 83 8.52 -5.83 -2.29
C VAL A 83 9.62 -5.10 -3.06
N GLN A 84 9.43 -3.80 -3.29
CA GLN A 84 10.45 -2.92 -3.80
C GLN A 84 10.96 -2.01 -2.68
N PHE A 85 12.29 -1.94 -2.52
CA PHE A 85 12.95 -1.09 -1.54
C PHE A 85 13.48 0.21 -2.15
N GLU A 86 13.71 1.20 -1.31
CA GLU A 86 14.29 2.49 -1.70
C GLU A 86 15.65 2.35 -2.41
N ARG A 87 15.88 3.23 -3.40
CA ARG A 87 17.12 3.27 -4.18
C ARG A 87 18.33 3.49 -3.27
N GLY A 88 19.42 2.79 -3.54
CA GLY A 88 20.69 2.94 -2.80
C GLY A 88 20.66 2.41 -1.35
N ARG A 89 19.58 1.75 -0.92
CA ARG A 89 19.42 1.24 0.45
C ARG A 89 19.71 -0.26 0.62
N ALA A 90 20.14 -0.99 -0.41
CA ALA A 90 20.33 -2.46 -0.37
C ALA A 90 21.11 -2.98 0.85
N LYS A 91 22.23 -2.33 1.21
CA LYS A 91 23.02 -2.73 2.40
C LYS A 91 22.22 -2.59 3.70
N GLN A 92 21.45 -1.50 3.85
CA GLN A 92 20.60 -1.26 5.03
C GLN A 92 19.46 -2.27 5.07
N VAL A 93 18.85 -2.57 3.92
CA VAL A 93 17.79 -3.59 3.80
C VAL A 93 18.29 -4.94 4.33
N LYS A 94 19.49 -5.37 3.95
CA LYS A 94 20.09 -6.64 4.42
C LYS A 94 20.34 -6.69 5.93
N GLN A 95 20.54 -5.55 6.55
CA GLN A 95 20.86 -5.41 7.98
C GLN A 95 19.62 -5.06 8.83
N SER A 96 18.50 -4.76 8.17
CA SER A 96 17.25 -4.34 8.81
C SER A 96 16.29 -5.52 9.02
N ALA A 97 15.48 -5.42 10.06
CA ALA A 97 14.36 -6.30 10.35
C ALA A 97 13.22 -5.49 10.99
N GLY A 98 12.02 -6.08 11.03
CA GLY A 98 10.83 -5.46 11.62
C GLY A 98 10.58 -4.04 11.10
N HIS A 99 10.25 -3.12 12.00
CA HIS A 99 9.91 -1.74 11.64
C HIS A 99 11.03 -1.00 10.90
N ALA A 100 12.31 -1.25 11.24
CA ALA A 100 13.42 -0.63 10.53
C ALA A 100 13.49 -1.05 9.04
N ARG A 101 13.02 -2.26 8.71
CA ARG A 101 12.91 -2.74 7.34
C ARG A 101 11.70 -2.16 6.63
N GLU A 102 10.56 -2.03 7.32
CA GLU A 102 9.33 -1.41 6.80
C GLU A 102 9.59 0.00 6.27
N LEU A 103 10.38 0.80 6.99
CA LEU A 103 10.76 2.16 6.60
C LEU A 103 11.63 2.26 5.34
N LEU A 104 12.17 1.13 4.86
CA LEU A 104 12.99 1.06 3.64
C LEU A 104 12.19 0.62 2.42
N VAL A 105 10.90 0.30 2.58
CA VAL A 105 10.03 -0.15 1.49
C VAL A 105 9.54 1.06 0.70
N ARG A 106 9.79 1.06 -0.61
CA ARG A 106 9.27 2.05 -1.55
C ARG A 106 7.84 1.72 -1.97
N LYS A 107 7.59 0.43 -2.22
CA LYS A 107 6.34 -0.07 -2.80
C LYS A 107 6.15 -1.55 -2.46
N LEU A 108 4.88 -1.95 -2.29
CA LEU A 108 4.45 -3.34 -2.22
C LEU A 108 3.38 -3.57 -3.29
N THR A 109 3.54 -4.58 -4.14
CA THR A 109 2.64 -4.82 -5.29
C THR A 109 2.34 -6.29 -5.49
N ARG A 110 1.25 -6.58 -6.23
CA ARG A 110 0.87 -7.94 -6.64
C ARG A 110 0.82 -8.93 -5.46
N PHE A 111 0.26 -8.48 -4.34
CA PHE A 111 0.27 -9.21 -3.08
C PHE A 111 -0.97 -10.07 -2.84
N VAL A 112 -2.04 -9.86 -3.62
CA VAL A 112 -3.24 -10.71 -3.62
C VAL A 112 -2.83 -12.14 -3.98
N GLY A 113 -3.37 -13.12 -3.24
CA GLY A 113 -3.05 -14.55 -3.37
C GLY A 113 -1.78 -15.00 -2.62
N PHE A 114 -1.04 -14.10 -1.98
CA PHE A 114 0.14 -14.45 -1.17
C PHE A 114 -0.14 -14.49 0.33
N ASP A 115 -1.28 -13.96 0.77
CA ASP A 115 -1.79 -14.07 2.14
C ASP A 115 -3.33 -13.97 2.14
N PRO A 116 -4.06 -14.95 2.70
CA PRO A 116 -5.52 -14.93 2.72
C PRO A 116 -6.14 -13.70 3.39
N ARG A 117 -5.43 -13.06 4.33
CA ARG A 117 -5.91 -11.83 4.98
C ARG A 117 -5.91 -10.64 4.03
N LEU A 118 -5.14 -10.71 2.94
CA LEU A 118 -5.05 -9.65 1.93
C LEU A 118 -6.07 -9.81 0.80
N ASP A 119 -6.61 -11.01 0.62
CA ASP A 119 -7.57 -11.30 -0.46
C ASP A 119 -8.87 -10.51 -0.27
N ALA A 120 -9.27 -10.24 0.99
CA ALA A 120 -10.42 -9.40 1.34
C ALA A 120 -10.33 -7.93 0.86
N PHE A 121 -9.16 -7.47 0.40
CA PHE A 121 -8.98 -6.15 -0.20
C PHE A 121 -8.86 -6.18 -1.72
N GLY A 122 -8.59 -7.36 -2.30
CA GLY A 122 -8.47 -7.57 -3.75
C GLY A 122 -9.74 -8.13 -4.38
N GLU A 123 -10.52 -8.86 -3.59
CA GLU A 123 -11.82 -9.42 -3.93
C GLU A 123 -12.88 -8.70 -3.10
N ASP A 124 -13.78 -7.98 -3.77
CA ASP A 124 -15.07 -7.60 -3.22
C ASP A 124 -16.12 -8.16 -4.19
N PRO A 125 -17.12 -8.97 -3.74
CA PRO A 125 -18.18 -9.49 -4.59
C PRO A 125 -18.97 -8.44 -5.39
#